data_AF-A0ABD7C3H9-F1
#
_entry.id   AF-A0ABD7C3H9-F1
#
_cell.length_a   1.000
_cell.length_b   1.000
_cell.length_c   1.000
_cell.angle_alpha   90.00
_cell.angle_beta   90.00
_cell.angle_gamma   90.00
#
_symmetry.space_group_name_H-M   'P 1'
#
loop_
_entity.id
_entity.type
_entity.pdbx_description
1 polymer ?
#
loop_
_entity_poly.entity_id
_entity_poly.type
_entity_poly.pdbx_seq_one_letter_code
_entity_poly.pdbx_strand_id
1 'polypeptide(L)' 'MEERLTELRHALNDAVQAMWDIQGVTDLLLNSGEMGESAIPAAVRAVVNLVNERATSAAEKIEGVL' A
#
# COMPACT_ATOMS: atom_id res chain seq x y z
N MET A 1 -7.90 23.08 19.93
CA MET A 1 -8.57 22.64 18.67
C MET A 1 -7.54 22.49 17.56
N GLU A 2 -6.64 23.47 17.40
CA GLU A 2 -5.49 23.39 16.48
C GLU A 2 -4.58 22.18 16.75
N GLU A 3 -4.26 21.89 18.01
CA GLU A 3 -3.42 20.75 18.37
C GLU A 3 -3.99 19.40 17.88
N ARG A 4 -5.30 19.18 18.06
CA ARG A 4 -5.99 17.98 17.55
C ARG A 4 -6.03 17.87 16.03
N LEU A 5 -6.07 19.01 15.32
CA LEU A 5 -5.97 19.04 13.85
C LEU A 5 -4.56 18.68 13.37
N THR A 6 -3.53 19.17 14.07
CA THR A 6 -2.13 18.83 13.79
C THR A 6 -1.87 17.34 14.04
N GLU A 7 -2.32 16.79 15.16
CA GLU A 7 -2.23 15.35 15.47
C GLU A 7 -2.94 14.48 14.42
N LEU A 8 -4.15 14.88 14.01
CA LEU A 8 -4.89 14.19 12.96
C LEU A 8 -4.12 14.19 11.63
N ARG A 9 -3.54 15.32 11.24
CA ARG A 9 -2.74 15.42 10.01
C ARG A 9 -1.49 14.54 10.06
N HIS A 10 -0.82 14.47 11.20
CA HIS A 10 0.32 13.56 11.38
C HIS A 10 -0.12 12.09 11.24
N ALA A 11 -1.19 11.69 11.91
CA ALA A 11 -1.71 10.32 11.82
C ALA A 11 -2.12 9.94 10.37
N LEU A 12 -2.70 10.88 9.62
CA LEU A 12 -3.06 10.66 8.21
C LEU A 12 -1.81 10.54 7.32
N ASN A 13 -0.78 11.36 7.53
CA ASN A 13 0.49 11.22 6.81
C ASN A 13 1.16 9.86 7.07
N ASP A 14 1.19 9.41 8.34
CA ASP A 14 1.77 8.11 8.71
C ASP A 14 0.99 6.96 8.06
N ALA A 15 -0.34 7.07 7.99
CA ALA A 15 -1.19 6.09 7.31
C ALA A 15 -0.91 6.00 5.81
N VAL A 16 -0.70 7.15 5.13
CA VAL A 16 -0.31 7.20 3.72
C VAL A 16 1.02 6.48 3.49
N GLN A 17 2.03 6.77 4.31
CA GLN A 17 3.34 6.12 4.20
C GLN A 17 3.25 4.60 4.34
N ALA A 18 2.48 4.12 5.33
CA ALA A 18 2.28 2.68 5.52
C ALA A 18 1.59 2.00 4.32
N MET A 19 0.66 2.69 3.63
CA MET A 19 0.03 2.16 2.42
C MET A 19 1.01 2.07 1.25
N TRP A 20 1.86 3.08 1.06
CA TRP A 20 2.90 3.05 0.05
C TRP A 20 3.94 1.95 0.30
N ASP A 21 4.30 1.68 1.55
CA ASP A 21 5.17 0.57 1.92
C ASP A 21 4.56 -0.79 1.55
N ILE A 22 3.26 -0.99 1.82
CA ILE A 22 2.54 -2.22 1.44
C ILE A 22 2.58 -2.40 -0.08
N GLN A 23 2.25 -1.34 -0.83
CA GLN A 23 2.33 -1.37 -2.29
C GLN A 23 3.73 -1.75 -2.77
N GLY A 24 4.77 -1.08 -2.26
CA GLY A 24 6.15 -1.36 -2.64
C GLY A 24 6.57 -2.81 -2.38
N VAL A 25 6.17 -3.38 -1.23
CA VAL A 25 6.40 -4.80 -0.92
C VAL A 25 5.65 -5.72 -1.89
N THR A 26 4.38 -5.42 -2.20
CA THR A 26 3.62 -6.23 -3.15
C THR A 26 4.19 -6.17 -4.57
N ASP A 27 4.66 -5.01 -5.02
CA ASP A 27 5.33 -4.84 -6.32
C ASP A 27 6.64 -5.61 -6.36
N LEU A 28 7.43 -5.59 -5.28
CA LEU A 28 8.65 -6.41 -5.15
C LEU A 28 8.32 -7.90 -5.24
N LEU A 29 7.28 -8.38 -4.56
CA LEU A 29 6.88 -9.79 -4.61
C LEU A 29 6.46 -10.21 -6.04
N LEU A 30 5.74 -9.35 -6.76
CA LEU A 30 5.29 -9.64 -8.12
C LEU A 30 6.42 -9.58 -9.15
N ASN A 31 7.40 -8.71 -8.93
CA ASN A 31 8.50 -8.44 -9.87
C ASN A 31 9.85 -9.06 -9.46
N SER A 32 9.91 -9.78 -8.34
CA SER A 32 11.14 -10.45 -7.89
C SER A 32 11.56 -11.53 -8.90
N GLY A 33 12.47 -11.16 -9.82
CA GLY A 33 12.98 -12.03 -10.86
C GLY A 33 13.74 -13.27 -10.37
N GLU A 34 13.95 -13.41 -9.06
CA GLU A 34 14.51 -14.62 -8.44
C GLU A 34 13.50 -15.77 -8.33
N MET A 35 12.20 -15.45 -8.21
CA MET A 35 11.14 -16.43 -8.38
C MET A 35 10.67 -16.31 -9.84
N GLY A 36 11.21 -17.16 -10.71
CA GLY A 36 10.76 -17.23 -12.10
C GLY A 36 9.23 -17.22 -12.15
N GLU A 37 8.65 -16.47 -13.09
CA GLU A 37 7.22 -16.07 -13.15
C GLU A 37 6.20 -17.21 -12.91
N SER A 38 6.62 -18.47 -13.09
CA SER A 38 5.85 -19.71 -12.83
C SER A 38 5.87 -20.23 -11.38
N ALA A 39 6.67 -19.67 -10.47
CA ALA A 39 6.84 -20.17 -9.10
C ALA A 39 5.79 -19.64 -8.11
N ILE A 40 5.13 -18.51 -8.42
CA ILE A 40 4.06 -17.95 -7.57
C ILE A 40 2.73 -18.58 -7.98
N PRO A 41 2.04 -19.33 -7.09
CA PRO A 41 0.72 -19.87 -7.39
C PRO A 41 -0.26 -18.78 -7.78
N ALA A 42 -1.11 -19.01 -8.79
CA ALA A 42 -2.04 -18.02 -9.32
C ALA A 42 -2.95 -17.40 -8.24
N ALA A 43 -3.39 -18.20 -7.27
CA ALA A 43 -4.18 -17.72 -6.14
C ALA A 43 -3.42 -16.73 -5.25
N VAL A 44 -2.12 -16.98 -5.02
CA VAL A 44 -1.25 -16.06 -4.26
C VAL A 44 -1.06 -14.75 -5.03
N ARG A 45 -0.80 -14.83 -6.34
CA ARG A 45 -0.69 -13.66 -7.22
C ARG A 45 -1.97 -12.82 -7.20
N ALA A 46 -3.14 -13.46 -7.25
CA ALA A 46 -4.43 -12.76 -7.18
C ALA A 46 -4.63 -12.03 -5.84
N VAL A 47 -4.24 -12.65 -4.73
CA VAL A 47 -4.32 -12.01 -3.40
C VAL A 47 -3.35 -10.82 -3.31
N VAL A 48 -2.11 -10.96 -3.79
CA VAL A 48 -1.12 -9.87 -3.79
C VAL A 48 -1.60 -8.69 -4.63
N ASN A 49 -2.13 -8.94 -5.83
CA ASN A 49 -2.71 -7.89 -6.68
C ASN A 49 -3.86 -7.16 -5.97
N LEU A 50 -4.78 -7.89 -5.34
CA LEU A 50 -5.91 -7.32 -4.61
C LEU A 50 -5.43 -6.43 -3.43
N VAL A 51 -4.39 -6.86 -2.71
CA VAL A 51 -3.80 -6.06 -1.62
C VAL A 51 -3.18 -4.78 -2.17
N ASN A 52 -2.44 -4.88 -3.27
CA ASN A 52 -1.80 -3.73 -3.93
C ASN A 52 -2.85 -2.68 -4.35
N GLU A 53 -3.87 -3.09 -5.09
CA GLU A 53 -4.96 -2.21 -5.55
C GLU A 53 -5.65 -1.48 -4.38
N ARG A 54 -5.85 -2.18 -3.27
CA ARG A 54 -6.47 -1.59 -2.06
C ARG A 54 -5.55 -0.61 -1.35
N ALA A 55 -4.27 -0.93 -1.24
CA ALA A 55 -3.27 -0.05 -0.62
C ALA A 55 -3.15 1.26 -1.42
N THR A 56 -2.98 1.16 -2.74
CA THR A 56 -2.95 2.33 -3.64
C THR A 56 -4.22 3.17 -3.51
N SER A 57 -5.41 2.55 -3.61
CA SER A 57 -6.69 3.28 -3.52
C SER A 57 -6.90 3.95 -2.16
N ALA A 58 -6.42 3.34 -1.07
CA ALA A 58 -6.48 3.93 0.26
C ALA A 58 -5.53 5.12 0.41
N ALA A 59 -4.28 5.00 -0.07
CA ALA A 59 -3.31 6.08 -0.05
C ALA A 59 -3.84 7.32 -0.79
N GLU A 60 -4.33 7.15 -2.02
CA GLU A 60 -4.87 8.24 -2.83
C GLU A 60 -6.06 8.94 -2.16
N LYS A 61 -6.95 8.18 -1.52
CA LYS A 61 -8.10 8.75 -0.79
C LYS A 61 -7.68 9.55 0.44
N ILE A 62 -6.65 9.10 1.16
CA ILE A 62 -6.14 9.81 2.33
C ILE A 62 -5.40 11.08 1.89
N GLU A 63 -4.57 11.00 0.85
CA GLU A 63 -3.91 12.18 0.27
C GLU A 63 -4.90 13.22 -0.23
N GLY A 64 -6.05 12.81 -0.79
CA GLY A 64 -7.09 13.73 -1.24
C GLY A 64 -7.81 14.52 -0.14
N VAL A 65 -7.65 14.14 1.14
CA VAL A 65 -8.23 14.85 2.29
C VAL A 65 -7.18 15.56 3.16
N LEU A 66 -5.89 15.39 2.83
CA LEU A 66 -4.75 16.08 3.44
C LEU A 66 -4.50 17.46 2.79
#